data_AF-A0AAN8ER74-F1
#
_entry.id   AF-A0AAN8ER74-F1
#
_cell.length_a   1.000
_cell.length_b   1.000
_cell.length_c   1.000
_cell.angle_alpha   90.00
_cell.angle_beta   90.00
_cell.angle_gamma   90.00
#
_symmetry.space_group_name_H-M   'P 1'
#
loop_
_entity.id
_entity.type
_entity.pdbx_description
1 polymer ?
#
loop_
_entity_poly.entity_id
_entity_poly.type
_entity_poly.pdbx_seq_one_letter_code
_entity_poly.pdbx_strand_id
1 'polypeptide(L)'
;MDVSQFLIHQSFLCQSQVIHKMPIFSFHTNVSNDKITPDLLKQISSLVARILHKPESYVAVHVLGDQNVIFAGTDEPCGYGVL
;
A
#
# COMPACT_ATOMS: atom_id res chain seq x y z
N MET A 1 5.27 18.06 -2.81
CA MET A 1 4.15 18.06 -3.77
C MET A 1 2.91 18.34 -2.98
N ASP A 2 2.21 19.42 -3.32
CA ASP A 2 1.08 19.96 -2.58
C ASP A 2 -0.19 19.14 -2.84
N VAL A 3 -1.00 18.89 -1.81
CA VAL A 3 -2.22 18.06 -1.87
C VAL A 3 -3.19 18.57 -2.94
N SER A 4 -3.19 19.88 -3.22
CA SER A 4 -4.01 20.49 -4.27
C SER A 4 -3.54 20.18 -5.69
N GLN A 5 -2.24 19.94 -5.92
CA GLN A 5 -1.74 19.50 -7.24
C GLN A 5 -2.14 18.06 -7.55
N PHE A 6 -2.29 17.21 -6.53
CA PHE A 6 -2.76 15.83 -6.69
C PHE A 6 -4.22 15.79 -7.17
N LEU A 7 -5.08 16.66 -6.64
CA LEU A 7 -6.48 16.75 -7.00
C LEU A 7 -6.72 17.24 -8.44
N ILE A 8 -5.86 18.13 -8.95
CA ILE A 8 -6.00 18.69 -10.31
C ILE A 8 -5.59 17.69 -11.39
N HIS A 9 -4.59 16.83 -11.13
CA HIS A 9 -4.19 15.78 -12.09
C HIS A 9 -5.26 14.67 -12.24
N GLN A 10 -6.09 14.47 -11.22
CA GLN A 10 -7.18 13.48 -11.23
C GLN A 10 -8.33 13.86 -12.18
N SER A 11 -8.50 15.15 -12.48
CA SER A 11 -9.61 15.65 -13.30
C SER A 11 -9.44 15.38 -14.80
N PHE A 12 -8.21 15.16 -15.27
CA PHE A 12 -7.90 15.06 -16.71
C PHE A 12 -7.91 13.62 -17.27
N LEU A 13 -7.90 12.60 -16.42
CA LEU A 13 -7.86 11.19 -16.83
C LEU A 13 -9.25 10.56 -17.10
N CYS A 14 -10.29 11.40 -17.19
CA CYS A 14 -11.68 10.96 -17.35
C CYS A 14 -12.03 10.38 -18.74
N GLN A 15 -11.13 10.42 -19.73
CA GLN A 15 -11.43 9.98 -21.11
C GLN A 15 -10.89 8.60 -21.51
N SER A 16 -10.35 7.81 -20.58
CA SER A 16 -10.15 6.37 -20.78
C SER A 16 -10.81 5.65 -19.64
N GLN A 17 -11.60 4.61 -19.92
CA GLN A 17 -12.47 3.88 -18.99
C GLN A 17 -11.70 3.09 -17.89
N VAL A 18 -10.79 3.74 -17.14
CA VAL A 18 -9.94 3.16 -16.10
C VAL A 18 -9.87 4.05 -14.85
N ILE A 19 -11.02 4.55 -14.40
CA ILE A 19 -11.19 5.37 -13.20
C ILE A 19 -12.24 4.70 -12.31
N HIS A 20 -12.19 4.59 -10.98
CA HIS A 20 -11.42 5.24 -9.92
C HIS A 20 -11.35 4.29 -8.70
N LYS A 21 -10.25 3.58 -8.46
CA LYS A 21 -9.91 3.18 -7.09
C LYS A 21 -8.48 3.60 -6.88
N MET A 22 -8.24 4.38 -5.83
CA MET A 22 -6.92 4.58 -5.26
C MET A 22 -6.66 3.32 -4.43
N PRO A 23 -5.96 2.29 -4.96
CA PRO A 23 -5.70 1.09 -4.19
C PRO A 23 -4.84 1.46 -2.98
N ILE A 24 -5.33 1.09 -1.81
CA ILE A 24 -4.58 1.21 -0.56
C ILE A 24 -4.20 -0.21 -0.18
N PHE A 25 -2.91 -0.54 -0.30
CA PHE A 25 -2.39 -1.80 0.20
C PHE A 25 -2.09 -1.66 1.69
N SER A 26 -2.83 -2.37 2.54
CA SER A 26 -2.61 -2.39 3.99
C SER A 26 -1.99 -3.71 4.40
N PHE A 27 -0.78 -3.67 4.94
CA PHE A 27 -0.05 -4.82 5.43
C PHE A 27 -0.01 -4.80 6.96
N HIS A 28 -0.55 -5.83 7.59
CA HIS A 28 -0.61 -5.98 9.04
C HIS A 28 0.33 -7.10 9.46
N THR A 29 1.20 -6.87 10.43
CA THR A 29 2.16 -7.87 10.90
C THR A 29 2.40 -7.82 12.41
N ASN A 30 2.70 -8.98 13.00
CA ASN A 30 3.14 -9.12 14.40
C ASN A 30 4.57 -8.60 14.64
N VAL A 31 5.31 -8.33 13.57
CA VAL A 31 6.70 -7.87 13.69
C VAL A 31 6.75 -6.42 14.21
N SER A 32 7.70 -6.14 15.09
CA SER A 32 7.89 -4.81 15.68
C SER A 32 8.17 -3.73 14.63
N ASN A 33 7.63 -2.54 14.87
CA ASN A 33 7.74 -1.40 13.96
C ASN A 33 9.20 -0.97 13.70
N ASP A 34 10.13 -1.24 14.62
CA ASP A 34 11.56 -0.97 14.44
C ASP A 34 12.19 -1.71 13.25
N LYS A 35 11.59 -2.85 12.85
CA LYS A 35 12.04 -3.63 11.69
C LYS A 35 11.40 -3.17 10.38
N ILE A 36 10.42 -2.27 10.43
CA ILE A 36 9.75 -1.72 9.24
C ILE A 36 10.60 -0.57 8.71
N THR A 37 11.39 -0.86 7.67
CA THR A 37 12.24 0.13 7.02
C THR A 37 11.50 0.86 5.89
N PRO A 38 11.84 2.14 5.63
CA PRO A 38 11.25 2.91 4.52
C PRO A 38 11.52 2.31 3.14
N ASP A 39 12.59 1.52 3.00
CA ASP A 39 12.91 0.83 1.74
C ASP A 39 11.92 -0.30 1.43
N LEU A 40 11.42 -1.01 2.46
CA LEU A 40 10.38 -2.02 2.30
C LEU A 40 9.06 -1.39 1.79
N LEU A 41 8.69 -0.21 2.29
CA LEU A 41 7.51 0.53 1.82
C LEU A 41 7.63 0.90 0.34
N LYS A 42 8.80 1.37 -0.11
CA LYS A 42 9.05 1.68 -1.54
C LYS A 42 9.00 0.43 -2.42
N GLN A 43 9.58 -0.68 -1.95
CA GLN A 43 9.54 -1.94 -2.70
C GLN A 43 8.11 -2.46 -2.88
N ILE A 44 7.30 -2.42 -1.82
CA ILE A 44 5.88 -2.81 -1.87
C ILE A 44 5.11 -1.89 -2.82
N SER A 45 5.32 -0.57 -2.74
CA SER A 45 4.67 0.41 -3.62
C SER A 45 4.95 0.14 -5.10
N SER A 46 6.23 -0.05 -5.46
CA SER A 46 6.64 -0.39 -6.82
C SER A 46 6.08 -1.74 -7.30
N LEU A 47 6.04 -2.73 -6.41
CA LEU A 47 5.50 -4.07 -6.72
C LEU A 47 3.99 -4.02 -6.97
N VAL A 48 3.22 -3.35 -6.10
CA VAL A 48 1.76 -3.19 -6.27
C VAL A 48 1.45 -2.38 -7.53
N ALA A 49 2.19 -1.30 -7.80
CA ALA A 49 2.05 -0.52 -9.03
C ALA A 49 2.24 -1.40 -10.29
N ARG A 50 3.24 -2.27 -10.28
CA ARG A 50 3.49 -3.24 -11.34
C ARG A 50 2.37 -4.27 -11.50
N ILE A 51 1.87 -4.85 -10.40
CA ILE A 51 0.79 -5.85 -10.43
C ILE A 51 -0.51 -5.24 -10.96
N LEU A 52 -0.83 -4.02 -10.52
CA LEU A 52 -2.07 -3.34 -10.90
C LEU A 52 -2.00 -2.61 -12.24
N HIS A 53 -0.82 -2.59 -12.88
CA HIS A 53 -0.55 -1.82 -14.09
C HIS A 53 -0.96 -0.35 -13.97
N LYS A 54 -0.75 0.23 -12.78
CA LYS A 54 -1.06 1.62 -12.47
C LYS A 54 0.22 2.38 -12.10
N PRO A 55 0.32 3.67 -12.43
CA PRO A 55 1.44 4.48 -12.00
C PRO A 55 1.51 4.52 -10.48
N GLU A 56 2.73 4.48 -9.95
CA GLU A 56 3.00 4.45 -8.51
C GLU A 56 2.43 5.66 -7.76
N SER A 57 2.31 6.80 -8.46
CA SER A 57 1.67 8.01 -7.92
C SER A 57 0.20 7.81 -7.50
N TYR A 58 -0.45 6.71 -7.87
CA TYR A 58 -1.84 6.41 -7.54
C TYR A 58 -2.00 5.26 -6.52
N VAL A 59 -0.90 4.69 -6.04
CA VAL A 59 -0.90 3.57 -5.10
C VAL A 59 -0.47 4.08 -3.73
N ALA A 60 -1.22 3.71 -2.69
CA ALA A 60 -0.85 3.98 -1.31
C ALA A 60 -0.50 2.67 -0.61
N VAL A 61 0.56 2.70 0.21
CA VAL A 61 0.99 1.55 1.02
C VAL A 61 0.96 1.95 2.48
N HIS A 62 0.33 1.12 3.29
CA HIS A 62 0.25 1.29 4.74
C HIS A 62 0.75 0.01 5.41
N VAL A 63 1.76 0.12 6.26
CA VAL A 63 2.35 -1.01 6.99
C VAL A 63 2.13 -0.78 8.47
N LEU A 64 1.46 -1.72 9.12
CA LEU A 64 1.12 -1.71 10.54
C LEU A 64 1.88 -2.85 11.21
N GLY A 65 2.91 -2.47 11.98
CA GLY A 65 3.61 -3.38 12.89
C GLY A 65 2.90 -3.56 14.21
N ASP A 66 3.47 -4.42 15.06
CA ASP A 66 3.01 -4.67 16.43
C ASP A 66 1.50 -5.04 16.51
N GLN A 67 1.01 -5.74 15.48
CA GLN A 67 -0.38 -6.19 15.43
C GLN A 67 -0.53 -7.52 16.16
N ASN A 68 -1.56 -7.64 17.00
CA ASN A 68 -1.92 -8.90 17.64
C ASN A 68 -2.59 -9.84 16.62
N VAL A 69 -1.79 -10.64 15.92
CA VAL A 69 -2.25 -11.65 14.95
C VAL A 69 -1.70 -13.02 15.31
N ILE A 70 -2.58 -14.03 15.24
CA ILE A 70 -2.23 -15.45 15.37
C ILE A 70 -2.53 -16.11 14.03
N PHE A 71 -1.56 -16.84 13.50
CA PHE A 71 -1.72 -17.63 12.29
C PHE A 71 -1.46 -19.10 12.60
N ALA A 72 -2.36 -19.98 12.15
CA ALA A 72 -2.28 -21.43 12.40
C ALA A 72 -2.14 -21.83 13.89
N GLY A 73 -2.63 -21.01 14.83
CA GLY A 73 -2.53 -21.26 16.27
C GLY A 73 -1.18 -20.92 16.90
N THR A 74 -0.27 -20.31 16.14
CA THR A 74 1.06 -19.87 16.61
C THR A 74 1.20 -18.35 16.56
N ASP A 75 1.99 -17.80 17.48
CA ASP A 75 2.37 -16.39 17.60
C ASP A 75 3.69 -16.05 16.88
N GLU A 76 4.23 -16.98 16.10
CA GLU A 76 5.36 -16.78 15.21
C GLU A 76 5.14 -15.57 14.26
N PRO A 77 6.23 -14.94 13.76
CA PRO A 77 6.13 -13.72 12.95
C PRO A 77 5.28 -13.96 11.70
N CYS A 78 4.07 -13.40 11.72
CA CYS A 78 3.08 -13.53 10.67
C CYS A 78 2.48 -12.17 10.30
N GLY A 79 1.79 -12.15 9.16
CA GLY A 79 1.11 -10.96 8.67
C GLY A 79 0.21 -11.27 7.48
N TYR A 80 -0.67 -10.33 7.15
CA TYR A 80 -1.57 -10.40 6.01
C TYR A 80 -1.65 -9.06 5.29
N GLY A 81 -1.89 -9.10 3.98
CA GLY A 81 -2.07 -7.93 3.14
C GLY A 81 -3.50 -7.84 2.62
N VAL A 82 -4.08 -6.64 2.63
CA VAL A 82 -5.40 -6.34 2.06
C VAL A 82 -5.22 -5.26 0.99
N LEU A 83 -5.89 -5.45 -0.15
CA LEU A 83 -5.83 -4.59 -1.34
C LEU A 83 -7.25 -4.23 -1.81
#